data_AF-A0A9D2TVB1-F1
#
_entry.id   AF-A0A9D2TVB1-F1
#
_cell.length_a   1.000
_cell.length_b   1.000
_cell.length_c   1.000
_cell.angle_alpha   90.00
_cell.angle_beta   90.00
_cell.angle_gamma   90.00
#
_symmetry.space_group_name_H-M   'P 1'
#
loop_
_entity.id
_entity.type
_entity.pdbx_description
1 polymer ?
#
loop_
_entity_poly.entity_id
_entity_poly.type
_entity_poly.pdbx_seq_one_letter_code
_entity_poly.pdbx_strand_id
1 'polypeptide(L)'
;KVIDYKSGNTQLDPVKMYYGLQLQLALYLNAAVELEQRRFPKEKIVPAGIFYYNIKDPMLNREDVKDPEHADREILKKLKMDGLAGGEPEILERLDKDLALRKSVESLAIPVKYTAKGTLAGNSKVADQEQFSTIMNYVNYKAREIGQEILGGNVEVNPFAYQKESACDYCPYRNVCGFDEKIPGYSFRRLGTCKPEEIWEKMKAALKKVSTGEEE
;
A
#
# COMPACT_ATOMS: atom_id res chain seq x y z
N LYS A 1 -0.60 -12.94 6.01
CA LYS A 1 -0.71 -12.05 4.82
C LYS A 1 -2.17 -11.69 4.60
N VAL A 2 -2.45 -10.57 3.95
CA VAL A 2 -3.81 -10.18 3.52
C VAL A 2 -3.80 -9.95 2.00
N ILE A 3 -4.86 -10.39 1.34
CA ILE A 3 -5.08 -10.20 -0.10
C ILE A 3 -6.46 -9.59 -0.27
N ASP A 4 -6.54 -8.49 -1.00
CA ASP A 4 -7.79 -7.83 -1.37
C ASP A 4 -7.99 -7.92 -2.89
N TYR A 5 -9.18 -8.33 -3.31
CA TYR A 5 -9.50 -8.57 -4.72
C TYR A 5 -10.13 -7.30 -5.31
N LYS A 6 -9.52 -6.73 -6.35
CA LYS A 6 -9.98 -5.51 -7.01
C LYS A 6 -10.24 -5.77 -8.50
N SER A 7 -11.27 -5.16 -9.06
CA SER A 7 -11.56 -5.21 -10.51
C SER A 7 -10.79 -4.15 -11.32
N GLY A 8 -10.15 -3.18 -10.65
CA GLY A 8 -9.38 -2.12 -11.27
C GLY A 8 -7.88 -2.43 -11.41
N ASN A 9 -7.09 -1.39 -11.68
CA ASN A 9 -5.63 -1.45 -11.70
C ASN A 9 -5.03 -0.85 -10.43
N THR A 10 -5.69 -1.04 -9.29
CA THR A 10 -5.26 -0.45 -8.03
C THR A 10 -3.86 -0.94 -7.67
N GLN A 11 -3.00 0.00 -7.27
CA GLN A 11 -1.66 -0.27 -6.79
C GLN A 11 -1.49 0.28 -5.38
N LEU A 12 -0.63 -0.36 -4.60
CA LEU A 12 -0.22 0.13 -3.30
C LEU A 12 0.65 1.37 -3.46
N ASP A 13 0.16 2.48 -2.93
CA ASP A 13 0.86 3.75 -2.90
C ASP A 13 1.09 4.18 -1.43
N PRO A 14 2.36 4.12 -0.94
CA PRO A 14 2.71 4.55 0.41
C PRO A 14 2.38 6.02 0.69
N VAL A 15 2.39 6.88 -0.33
CA VAL A 15 2.02 8.30 -0.18
C VAL A 15 0.52 8.44 0.10
N LYS A 16 -0.32 7.72 -0.66
CA LYS A 16 -1.77 7.67 -0.39
C LYS A 16 -2.06 7.07 0.99
N MET A 17 -1.29 6.07 1.42
CA MET A 17 -1.42 5.51 2.77
C MET A 17 -1.10 6.54 3.86
N TYR A 18 0.00 7.29 3.70
CA TYR A 18 0.38 8.37 4.62
C TYR A 18 -0.72 9.43 4.73
N TYR A 19 -1.27 9.88 3.61
CA TYR A 19 -2.34 10.89 3.63
C TYR A 19 -3.74 10.35 4.01
N GLY A 20 -3.85 9.09 4.43
CA GLY A 20 -5.13 8.50 4.84
C GLY A 20 -6.07 8.10 3.71
N LEU A 21 -5.61 8.17 2.45
CA LEU A 21 -6.41 7.83 1.27
C LEU A 21 -6.46 6.32 1.00
N GLN A 22 -5.51 5.55 1.53
CA GLN A 22 -5.41 4.12 1.29
C GLN A 22 -5.00 3.32 2.52
N LEU A 23 -5.92 3.18 3.47
CA LEU A 23 -5.67 2.52 4.76
C LEU A 23 -6.08 1.04 4.80
N GLN A 24 -6.96 0.61 3.90
CA GLN A 24 -7.70 -0.66 3.97
C GLN A 24 -6.82 -1.89 4.22
N LEU A 25 -5.82 -2.14 3.37
CA LEU A 25 -4.96 -3.33 3.48
C LEU A 25 -4.17 -3.39 4.79
N ALA A 26 -3.61 -2.27 5.23
CA ALA A 26 -2.81 -2.21 6.45
C ALA A 26 -3.69 -2.36 7.71
N LEU A 27 -4.90 -1.78 7.71
CA LEU A 27 -5.88 -1.98 8.77
C LEU A 27 -6.31 -3.45 8.89
N TYR A 28 -6.56 -4.11 7.75
CA TYR A 28 -6.89 -5.54 7.74
C TYR A 28 -5.74 -6.41 8.25
N LEU A 29 -4.50 -6.08 7.84
CA LEU A 29 -3.33 -6.79 8.35
C LEU A 29 -3.20 -6.63 9.85
N ASN A 30 -3.37 -5.41 10.37
CA ASN A 30 -3.30 -5.16 11.81
C ASN A 30 -4.36 -5.96 12.58
N ALA A 31 -5.62 -5.93 12.13
CA ALA A 31 -6.70 -6.71 12.73
C ALA A 31 -6.42 -8.23 12.66
N ALA A 32 -5.92 -8.72 11.53
CA ALA A 32 -5.55 -10.13 11.37
C ALA A 32 -4.42 -10.53 12.32
N VAL A 33 -3.39 -9.70 12.48
CA VAL A 33 -2.29 -9.95 13.41
C VAL A 33 -2.80 -10.01 14.85
N GLU A 34 -3.66 -9.09 15.26
CA GLU A 34 -4.26 -9.08 16.61
C GLU A 34 -5.10 -10.34 16.87
N LEU A 35 -5.95 -10.74 15.90
CA LEU A 35 -6.78 -11.93 16.00
C LEU A 35 -5.95 -13.21 16.08
N GLU A 36 -4.95 -13.36 15.22
CA GLU A 36 -4.06 -14.52 15.22
C GLU A 36 -3.22 -14.58 16.49
N GLN A 37 -2.80 -13.44 17.05
CA GLN A 37 -2.04 -13.39 18.30
C GLN A 37 -2.89 -13.87 19.49
N ARG A 38 -4.18 -13.54 19.51
CA ARG A 38 -5.13 -14.08 20.51
C ARG A 38 -5.36 -15.57 20.34
N ARG A 39 -5.38 -16.06 19.09
CA ARG A 39 -5.57 -17.48 18.77
C ARG A 39 -4.34 -18.32 19.11
N PHE A 40 -3.14 -17.76 18.95
CA PHE A 40 -1.87 -18.41 19.23
C PHE A 40 -1.02 -17.60 20.23
N PRO A 41 -1.39 -17.54 21.52
CA PRO A 41 -0.74 -16.66 22.51
C PRO A 41 0.74 -16.93 22.77
N LYS A 42 1.21 -18.15 22.47
CA LYS A 42 2.60 -18.58 22.67
C LYS A 42 3.47 -18.40 21.43
N GLU A 43 2.86 -18.10 20.29
CA GLU A 43 3.55 -17.95 19.02
C GLU A 43 3.74 -16.48 18.70
N LYS A 44 4.81 -16.17 17.96
CA LYS A 44 5.02 -14.83 17.39
C LYS A 44 4.33 -14.75 16.04
N ILE A 45 3.33 -13.87 15.92
CA ILE A 45 2.70 -13.60 14.62
C ILE A 45 3.55 -12.61 13.83
N VAL A 46 3.92 -13.01 12.61
CA VAL A 46 4.81 -12.23 11.73
C VAL A 46 4.05 -11.84 10.46
N PRO A 47 3.85 -10.52 10.21
CA PRO A 47 3.35 -10.03 8.95
C PRO A 47 4.16 -10.50 7.73
N ALA A 48 3.51 -11.25 6.84
CA ALA A 48 4.12 -11.74 5.61
C ALA A 48 3.92 -10.81 4.40
N GLY A 49 2.90 -9.95 4.43
CA GLY A 49 2.63 -9.02 3.32
C GLY A 49 1.17 -8.64 3.15
N ILE A 50 0.96 -7.59 2.37
CA ILE A 50 -0.33 -7.04 1.95
C ILE A 50 -0.37 -6.91 0.43
N PHE A 51 -1.45 -7.35 -0.20
CA PHE A 51 -1.52 -7.43 -1.65
C PHE A 51 -2.90 -7.07 -2.20
N TYR A 52 -2.93 -6.38 -3.33
CA TYR A 52 -4.06 -6.37 -4.24
C TYR A 52 -3.88 -7.46 -5.29
N TYR A 53 -4.92 -8.25 -5.46
CA TYR A 53 -5.08 -9.11 -6.62
C TYR A 53 -6.06 -8.46 -7.59
N ASN A 54 -5.56 -7.99 -8.71
CA ASN A 54 -6.39 -7.36 -9.74
C ASN A 54 -7.03 -8.46 -10.60
N ILE A 55 -8.33 -8.69 -10.41
CA ILE A 55 -9.12 -9.65 -11.20
C ILE A 55 -9.31 -9.03 -12.59
N LYS A 56 -8.59 -9.56 -13.56
CA LYS A 56 -8.62 -9.13 -14.96
C LYS A 56 -8.45 -10.31 -15.89
N ASP A 57 -8.92 -10.14 -17.12
CA ASP A 57 -8.62 -11.01 -18.25
C ASP A 57 -7.62 -10.28 -19.15
N PRO A 58 -6.30 -10.45 -18.95
CA PRO A 58 -5.30 -9.63 -19.60
C PRO A 58 -5.09 -10.06 -21.05
N MET A 59 -5.43 -9.19 -21.99
CA MET A 59 -5.02 -9.34 -23.38
C MET A 59 -3.51 -9.04 -23.53
N LEU A 60 -2.80 -9.90 -24.26
CA LEU A 60 -1.41 -9.68 -24.64
C LEU A 60 -1.37 -8.97 -25.99
N ASN A 61 -0.62 -7.88 -26.07
CA ASN A 61 -0.28 -7.31 -27.37
C ASN A 61 0.76 -8.22 -28.03
N ARG A 62 0.78 -8.31 -29.36
CA ARG A 62 1.79 -9.12 -30.07
C ARG A 62 3.23 -8.72 -29.69
N GLU A 63 3.43 -7.44 -29.39
CA GLU A 63 4.71 -6.86 -28.94
C GLU A 63 5.13 -7.34 -27.52
N ASP A 64 4.15 -7.70 -26.67
CA ASP A 64 4.42 -8.21 -25.32
C ASP A 64 4.88 -9.69 -25.35
N VAL A 65 4.57 -10.41 -26.44
CA VAL A 65 4.82 -11.84 -26.58
C VAL A 65 6.18 -12.08 -27.20
N LYS A 66 7.17 -12.33 -26.33
CA LYS A 66 8.53 -12.69 -26.77
C LYS A 66 8.60 -14.08 -27.42
N ASP A 67 7.75 -14.99 -26.95
CA ASP A 67 7.63 -16.34 -27.45
C ASP A 67 6.14 -16.74 -27.49
N PRO A 68 5.56 -16.89 -28.70
CA PRO A 68 4.17 -17.29 -28.87
C PRO A 68 3.80 -18.64 -28.25
N GLU A 69 4.75 -19.57 -28.11
CA GLU A 69 4.49 -20.88 -27.47
C GLU A 69 4.44 -20.78 -25.94
N HIS A 70 4.97 -19.71 -25.35
CA HIS A 70 5.05 -19.50 -23.91
C HIS A 70 4.34 -18.21 -23.44
N ALA A 71 3.23 -17.86 -24.12
CA ALA A 71 2.42 -16.68 -23.81
C ALA A 71 1.90 -16.67 -22.35
N ASP A 72 1.64 -17.84 -21.76
CA ASP A 72 1.14 -18.00 -20.39
C ASP A 72 2.01 -17.30 -19.36
N ARG A 73 3.33 -17.27 -19.57
CA ARG A 73 4.25 -16.60 -18.64
C ARG A 73 4.03 -15.08 -18.62
N GLU A 74 3.74 -14.47 -19.76
CA GLU A 74 3.45 -13.04 -19.85
C GLU A 74 2.06 -12.72 -19.30
N ILE A 75 1.08 -13.62 -19.46
CA ILE A 75 -0.23 -13.54 -18.80
C ILE A 75 -0.04 -13.53 -17.27
N LEU A 76 0.70 -14.50 -16.73
CA LEU A 76 0.98 -14.59 -15.29
C LEU A 76 1.69 -13.35 -14.75
N LYS A 77 2.63 -12.77 -15.51
CA LYS A 77 3.25 -11.49 -15.12
C LYS A 77 2.24 -10.35 -15.06
N LYS A 78 1.28 -10.28 -15.99
CA LYS A 78 0.21 -9.28 -15.91
C LYS A 78 -0.68 -9.55 -14.69
N LEU A 79 -0.90 -10.79 -14.29
CA LEU A 79 -1.68 -11.20 -13.11
C LEU A 79 -0.91 -11.15 -11.78
N LYS A 80 0.37 -10.76 -11.80
CA LYS A 80 1.19 -10.56 -10.60
C LYS A 80 0.49 -9.60 -9.64
N MET A 81 0.44 -9.97 -8.36
CA MET A 81 -0.13 -9.10 -7.33
C MET A 81 0.70 -7.83 -7.17
N ASP A 82 0.02 -6.74 -6.83
CA ASP A 82 0.67 -5.50 -6.42
C ASP A 82 0.57 -5.35 -4.89
N GLY A 83 1.63 -4.88 -4.24
CA GLY A 83 1.63 -4.76 -2.79
C GLY A 83 3.01 -4.72 -2.18
N LEU A 84 3.11 -5.15 -0.92
CA LEU A 84 4.32 -5.14 -0.11
C LEU A 84 4.51 -6.51 0.55
N ALA A 85 5.65 -7.15 0.31
CA ALA A 85 6.02 -8.44 0.90
C ALA A 85 6.98 -8.27 2.09
N GLY A 86 6.99 -9.22 3.03
CA GLY A 86 8.05 -9.31 4.04
C GLY A 86 9.41 -9.57 3.39
N GLY A 87 10.41 -8.76 3.72
CA GLY A 87 11.74 -8.81 3.10
C GLY A 87 12.60 -10.00 3.52
N GLU A 88 12.21 -10.71 4.59
CA GLU A 88 12.95 -11.86 5.10
C GLU A 88 12.91 -13.04 4.11
N PRO A 89 14.06 -13.68 3.80
CA PRO A 89 14.10 -14.77 2.81
C PRO A 89 13.12 -15.91 3.10
N GLU A 90 12.92 -16.26 4.36
CA GLU A 90 11.99 -17.31 4.80
C GLU A 90 10.52 -16.97 4.53
N ILE A 91 10.16 -15.68 4.61
CA ILE A 91 8.82 -15.21 4.28
C ILE A 91 8.65 -15.26 2.75
N LEU A 92 9.63 -14.77 2.01
CA LEU A 92 9.61 -14.76 0.55
C LEU A 92 9.46 -16.17 -0.03
N GLU A 93 10.21 -17.15 0.48
CA GLU A 93 10.08 -18.55 0.09
C GLU A 93 8.70 -19.15 0.39
N ARG A 94 8.07 -18.75 1.51
CA ARG A 94 6.70 -19.19 1.84
C ARG A 94 5.62 -18.49 1.00
N LEU A 95 5.92 -17.30 0.48
CA LEU A 95 5.03 -16.60 -0.45
C LEU A 95 5.15 -17.16 -1.87
N ASP A 96 6.36 -17.53 -2.29
CA ASP A 96 6.66 -18.15 -3.58
C ASP A 96 7.88 -19.07 -3.44
N LYS A 97 7.67 -20.37 -3.66
CA LYS A 97 8.71 -21.40 -3.49
C LYS A 97 9.89 -21.21 -4.44
N ASP A 98 9.68 -20.59 -5.61
CA ASP A 98 10.76 -20.35 -6.56
C ASP A 98 11.80 -19.36 -5.99
N LEU A 99 11.38 -18.48 -5.08
CA LEU A 99 12.29 -17.54 -4.40
C LEU A 99 13.30 -18.24 -3.47
N ALA A 100 13.12 -19.53 -3.15
CA ALA A 100 14.14 -20.35 -2.46
C ALA A 100 15.47 -20.40 -3.23
N LEU A 101 15.44 -20.22 -4.56
CA LEU A 101 16.65 -20.17 -5.40
C LEU A 101 17.56 -18.97 -5.04
N ARG A 102 16.99 -17.89 -4.49
CA ARG A 102 17.66 -16.65 -4.03
C ARG A 102 18.51 -15.91 -5.06
N LYS A 103 18.76 -16.44 -6.26
CA LYS A 103 19.60 -15.83 -7.29
C LYS A 103 18.92 -15.91 -8.65
N SER A 104 18.95 -14.81 -9.39
CA SER A 104 18.42 -14.72 -10.76
C SER A 104 16.99 -15.24 -10.92
N VAL A 105 16.16 -15.08 -9.88
CA VAL A 105 14.77 -15.53 -9.87
C VAL A 105 13.84 -14.35 -9.67
N GLU A 106 12.75 -14.33 -10.44
CA GLU A 106 11.69 -13.34 -10.35
C GLU A 106 10.37 -14.06 -10.08
N SER A 107 9.67 -13.65 -9.02
CA SER A 107 8.35 -14.19 -8.70
C SER A 107 7.33 -13.72 -9.74
N LEU A 108 6.48 -14.66 -10.17
CA LEU A 108 5.29 -14.36 -10.98
C LEU A 108 4.08 -13.99 -10.10
N ALA A 109 4.11 -14.32 -8.80
CA ALA A 109 3.00 -14.11 -7.88
C ALA A 109 3.08 -12.76 -7.13
N ILE A 110 4.28 -12.36 -6.69
CA ILE A 110 4.52 -11.15 -5.88
C ILE A 110 5.58 -10.25 -6.53
N PRO A 111 5.61 -8.93 -6.21
CA PRO A 111 6.54 -7.97 -6.82
C PRO A 111 7.96 -8.07 -6.24
N VAL A 112 8.57 -9.25 -6.32
CA VAL A 112 9.88 -9.56 -5.75
C VAL A 112 10.78 -10.26 -6.76
N LYS A 113 12.04 -9.82 -6.81
CA LYS A 113 13.08 -10.38 -7.68
C LYS A 113 14.43 -10.41 -6.98
N TYR A 114 15.14 -11.53 -7.12
CA TYR A 114 16.54 -11.65 -6.77
C TYR A 114 17.45 -11.38 -7.96
N THR A 115 18.52 -10.61 -7.73
CA THR A 115 19.58 -10.37 -8.70
C THR A 115 20.51 -11.58 -8.83
N ALA A 116 21.41 -11.57 -9.82
CA ALA A 116 22.44 -12.60 -9.94
C ALA A 116 23.39 -12.68 -8.73
N LYS A 117 23.53 -11.58 -7.98
CA LYS A 117 24.33 -11.51 -6.75
C LYS A 117 23.62 -12.10 -5.53
N GLY A 118 22.32 -12.38 -5.64
CA GLY A 118 21.50 -12.91 -4.56
C GLY A 118 20.89 -11.86 -3.63
N THR A 119 21.00 -10.58 -3.99
CA THR A 119 20.31 -9.49 -3.31
C THR A 119 18.96 -9.21 -3.98
N LEU A 120 18.03 -8.63 -3.23
CA LEU A 120 16.76 -8.15 -3.81
C LEU A 120 17.03 -7.02 -4.82
N ALA A 121 16.34 -7.06 -5.95
CA ALA A 121 16.37 -6.01 -6.94
C ALA A 121 15.71 -4.74 -6.38
N GLY A 122 16.21 -3.55 -6.71
CA GLY A 122 15.73 -2.29 -6.13
C GLY A 122 14.27 -1.94 -6.46
N ASN A 123 13.66 -2.60 -7.46
CA ASN A 123 12.25 -2.47 -7.77
C ASN A 123 11.37 -3.52 -7.05
N SER A 124 11.95 -4.37 -6.19
CA SER A 124 11.19 -5.29 -5.36
C SER A 124 10.44 -4.52 -4.29
N LYS A 125 9.13 -4.73 -4.17
CA LYS A 125 8.31 -4.05 -3.15
C LYS A 125 8.30 -4.90 -1.87
N VAL A 126 9.29 -4.67 -1.02
CA VAL A 126 9.45 -5.36 0.27
C VAL A 126 9.48 -4.38 1.43
N ALA A 127 9.10 -4.86 2.60
CA ALA A 127 9.31 -4.19 3.87
C ALA A 127 9.79 -5.17 4.94
N ASP A 128 10.64 -4.71 5.84
CA ASP A 128 11.02 -5.46 7.04
C ASP A 128 9.94 -5.39 8.13
N GLN A 129 10.12 -6.17 9.21
CA GLN A 129 9.16 -6.18 10.31
C GLN A 129 9.02 -4.84 11.05
N GLU A 130 10.07 -4.01 11.08
CA GLU A 130 10.01 -2.68 11.71
C GLU A 130 9.13 -1.74 10.88
N GLN A 131 9.29 -1.78 9.55
CA GLN A 131 8.47 -1.05 8.59
C GLN A 131 7.02 -1.52 8.65
N PHE A 132 6.74 -2.82 8.70
CA PHE A 132 5.37 -3.32 8.90
C PHE A 132 4.77 -2.84 10.22
N SER A 133 5.52 -2.88 11.32
CA SER A 133 5.09 -2.35 12.61
C SER A 133 4.76 -0.85 12.53
N THR A 134 5.64 -0.08 11.89
CA THR A 134 5.44 1.36 11.66
C THR A 134 4.17 1.61 10.86
N ILE A 135 3.95 0.89 9.76
CA ILE A 135 2.75 1.00 8.92
C ILE A 135 1.49 0.70 9.74
N MET A 136 1.45 -0.43 10.46
CA MET A 136 0.29 -0.85 11.24
C MET A 136 -0.06 0.17 12.33
N ASN A 137 0.95 0.65 13.07
CA ASN A 137 0.76 1.67 14.10
C ASN A 137 0.29 3.00 13.50
N TYR A 138 0.87 3.41 12.37
CA TYR A 138 0.52 4.65 11.70
C TYR A 138 -0.92 4.64 11.19
N VAL A 139 -1.37 3.55 10.55
CA VAL A 139 -2.74 3.49 10.03
C VAL A 139 -3.78 3.45 11.15
N ASN A 140 -3.47 2.83 12.30
CA ASN A 140 -4.32 2.91 13.48
C ASN A 140 -4.41 4.34 14.03
N TYR A 141 -3.28 5.02 14.14
CA TYR A 141 -3.23 6.43 14.53
C TYR A 141 -4.06 7.29 13.56
N LYS A 142 -3.85 7.14 12.25
CA LYS A 142 -4.57 7.90 11.22
C LYS A 142 -6.06 7.62 11.24
N ALA A 143 -6.48 6.37 11.44
CA ALA A 143 -7.89 6.01 11.60
C ALA A 143 -8.52 6.66 12.84
N ARG A 144 -7.78 6.72 13.96
CA ARG A 144 -8.22 7.40 15.18
C ARG A 144 -8.34 8.91 14.98
N GLU A 145 -7.34 9.55 14.38
CA GLU A 145 -7.35 10.98 14.05
C GLU A 145 -8.56 11.34 13.19
N ILE A 146 -8.79 10.61 12.09
CA ILE A 146 -9.96 10.79 11.22
C ILE A 146 -11.27 10.61 12.02
N GLY A 147 -11.33 9.60 12.90
CA GLY A 147 -12.49 9.38 13.76
C GLY A 147 -12.75 10.53 14.73
N GLN A 148 -11.70 11.13 15.29
CA GLN A 148 -11.81 12.28 16.18
C GLN A 148 -12.30 13.53 15.44
N GLU A 149 -11.80 13.80 14.24
CA GLU A 149 -12.28 14.90 13.39
C GLU A 149 -13.77 14.77 13.06
N ILE A 150 -14.21 13.55 12.72
CA ILE A 150 -15.63 13.25 12.48
C ILE A 150 -16.47 13.51 13.74
N LEU A 151 -16.02 13.02 14.90
CA LEU A 151 -16.73 13.21 16.18
C LEU A 151 -16.73 14.68 16.63
N GLY A 152 -15.69 15.44 16.28
CA GLY A 152 -15.61 16.89 16.51
C GLY A 152 -16.52 17.70 15.59
N GLY A 153 -17.16 17.08 14.59
CA GLY A 153 -18.03 17.76 13.64
C GLY A 153 -17.27 18.57 12.59
N ASN A 154 -16.02 18.21 12.30
CA ASN A 154 -15.28 18.85 11.21
C ASN A 154 -15.90 18.49 9.86
N VAL A 155 -16.46 19.50 9.19
CA VAL A 155 -17.11 19.40 7.87
C VAL A 155 -16.47 20.34 6.84
N GLU A 156 -15.21 20.74 7.08
CA GLU A 156 -14.48 21.65 6.19
C GLU A 156 -14.40 21.10 4.76
N VAL A 157 -14.66 21.96 3.77
CA VAL A 157 -14.49 21.66 2.36
C VAL A 157 -13.00 21.75 2.00
N ASN A 158 -12.28 20.64 2.20
CA ASN A 158 -10.82 20.58 2.07
C ASN A 158 -10.37 19.49 1.07
N PRO A 159 -10.67 19.63 -0.23
CA PRO A 159 -10.39 18.59 -1.22
C PRO A 159 -8.89 18.47 -1.49
N PHE A 160 -8.39 17.23 -1.60
CA PHE A 160 -7.00 16.99 -1.97
C PHE A 160 -6.80 17.05 -3.49
N ALA A 161 -5.57 17.37 -3.90
CA ALA A 161 -5.06 17.10 -5.23
C ALA A 161 -3.73 16.33 -5.13
N TYR A 162 -3.60 15.23 -5.87
CA TYR A 162 -2.42 14.37 -5.87
C TYR A 162 -2.16 13.82 -7.27
N GLN A 163 -0.97 14.10 -7.81
CA GLN A 163 -0.62 13.78 -9.20
C GLN A 163 -1.70 14.28 -10.18
N LYS A 164 -2.41 13.38 -10.85
CA LYS A 164 -3.49 13.68 -11.82
C LYS A 164 -4.89 13.47 -11.24
N GLU A 165 -4.99 13.15 -9.95
CA GLU A 165 -6.25 12.83 -9.27
C GLU A 165 -6.61 13.92 -8.26
N SER A 166 -7.91 14.15 -8.09
CA SER A 166 -8.44 15.03 -7.06
C SER A 166 -9.59 14.36 -6.30
N ALA A 167 -9.86 14.84 -5.08
CA ALA A 167 -11.03 14.41 -4.32
C ALA A 167 -12.35 14.68 -5.06
N CYS A 168 -12.35 15.60 -6.04
CA CYS A 168 -13.53 16.04 -6.75
C CYS A 168 -13.88 15.16 -7.97
N ASP A 169 -12.95 14.34 -8.48
CA ASP A 169 -13.09 13.63 -9.77
C ASP A 169 -14.30 12.68 -9.78
N TYR A 170 -14.57 12.03 -8.65
CA TYR A 170 -15.65 11.06 -8.47
C TYR A 170 -16.61 11.46 -7.35
N CYS A 171 -16.56 12.71 -6.87
CA CYS A 171 -17.40 13.17 -5.75
C CYS A 171 -18.83 13.46 -6.23
N PRO A 172 -19.87 12.77 -5.72
CA PRO A 172 -21.25 13.03 -6.12
C PRO A 172 -21.80 14.34 -5.52
N TYR A 173 -21.12 14.91 -4.52
CA TYR A 173 -21.55 16.10 -3.79
C TYR A 173 -20.93 17.40 -4.30
N ARG A 174 -20.27 17.38 -5.47
CA ARG A 174 -19.60 18.55 -6.05
C ARG A 174 -20.52 19.77 -6.18
N ASN A 175 -21.79 19.55 -6.50
CA ASN A 175 -22.78 20.63 -6.65
C ASN A 175 -23.34 21.13 -5.32
N VAL A 176 -23.02 20.48 -4.20
CA VAL A 176 -23.52 20.82 -2.86
C VAL A 176 -22.45 21.58 -2.07
N CYS A 177 -21.17 21.21 -2.20
CA CYS A 177 -20.11 21.76 -1.35
C CYS A 177 -19.68 23.19 -1.70
N GLY A 178 -20.03 23.71 -2.88
CA GLY A 178 -19.72 25.09 -3.27
C GLY A 178 -18.22 25.38 -3.52
N PHE A 179 -17.39 24.34 -3.63
CA PHE A 179 -15.96 24.50 -3.88
C PHE A 179 -15.68 25.11 -5.27
N ASP A 180 -15.02 26.26 -5.29
CA ASP A 180 -14.53 26.92 -6.50
C ASP A 180 -13.22 27.66 -6.18
N GLU A 181 -12.11 27.30 -6.83
CA GLU A 181 -10.79 27.93 -6.63
C GLU A 181 -10.78 29.43 -6.99
N LYS A 182 -11.80 29.95 -7.70
CA LYS A 182 -11.96 31.38 -7.96
C LYS A 182 -12.46 32.15 -6.73
N ILE A 183 -13.04 31.48 -5.75
CA ILE A 183 -13.55 32.10 -4.54
C ILE A 183 -12.40 32.16 -3.51
N PRO A 184 -12.07 33.35 -2.97
CA PRO A 184 -11.02 33.48 -1.96
C PRO A 184 -11.24 32.55 -0.75
N GLY A 185 -10.19 31.84 -0.35
CA GLY A 185 -10.22 30.88 0.75
C GLY A 185 -10.39 29.43 0.30
N TYR A 186 -10.87 29.17 -0.92
CA TYR A 186 -10.93 27.82 -1.49
C TYR A 186 -9.67 27.48 -2.28
N SER A 187 -9.02 26.39 -1.92
CA SER A 187 -7.91 25.83 -2.67
C SER A 187 -7.82 24.34 -2.45
N PHE A 188 -7.22 23.62 -3.41
CA PHE A 188 -6.90 22.22 -3.18
C PHE A 188 -5.76 22.09 -2.17
N ARG A 189 -5.91 21.15 -1.24
CA ARG A 189 -4.81 20.64 -0.44
C ARG A 189 -3.89 19.78 -1.31
N ARG A 190 -2.83 20.39 -1.83
CA ARG A 190 -1.88 19.74 -2.74
C ARG A 190 -0.96 18.82 -1.95
N LEU A 191 -1.12 17.52 -2.15
CA LEU A 191 -0.37 16.50 -1.43
C LEU A 191 1.03 16.38 -2.04
N GLY A 192 2.06 16.39 -1.18
CA GLY A 192 3.44 16.28 -1.60
C GLY A 192 3.76 14.88 -2.13
N THR A 193 4.61 14.81 -3.14
CA THR A 193 5.26 13.56 -3.53
C THR A 193 6.54 13.39 -2.72
N CYS A 194 6.78 12.22 -2.17
CA CYS A 194 8.08 11.86 -1.61
C CYS A 194 8.41 10.43 -2.02
N LYS A 195 9.70 10.10 -1.95
CA LYS A 195 10.14 8.74 -2.26
C LYS A 195 9.53 7.76 -1.25
N PRO A 196 9.26 6.49 -1.62
CA PRO A 196 8.72 5.49 -0.70
C PRO A 196 9.54 5.37 0.59
N GLU A 197 10.87 5.52 0.52
CA GLU A 197 11.76 5.43 1.67
C GLU A 197 11.54 6.57 2.67
N GLU A 198 11.19 7.76 2.18
CA GLU A 198 10.91 8.95 3.01
C GLU A 198 9.56 8.86 3.72
N ILE A 199 8.61 8.08 3.17
CA ILE A 199 7.29 7.88 3.79
C ILE A 199 7.42 7.19 5.14
N TRP A 200 8.33 6.23 5.29
CA TRP A 200 8.53 5.52 6.55
C TRP A 200 9.00 6.45 7.66
N GLU A 201 9.95 7.32 7.36
CA GLU A 201 10.45 8.31 8.31
C GLU A 201 9.37 9.33 8.68
N LYS A 202 8.52 9.74 7.73
CA LYS A 202 7.36 10.59 8.02
C LYS A 202 6.34 9.91 8.92
N MET A 203 6.07 8.63 8.72
CA MET A 203 5.18 7.85 9.59
C MET A 203 5.75 7.74 11.01
N LYS A 204 7.06 7.43 11.14
CA LYS A 204 7.76 7.38 12.43
C LYS A 204 7.72 8.74 13.14
N ALA A 205 8.00 9.83 12.41
CA ALA A 205 7.97 11.18 12.97
C ALA A 205 6.57 11.56 13.47
N ALA A 206 5.52 11.25 12.71
CA ALA A 206 4.13 11.49 13.12
C ALA A 206 3.77 10.70 14.38
N LEU A 207 4.13 9.41 14.45
CA LEU A 207 3.92 8.59 15.65
C LEU A 207 4.67 9.12 16.87
N LYS A 208 5.88 9.67 16.67
CA LYS A 208 6.68 10.26 17.75
C LYS A 208 6.01 11.51 18.34
N LYS A 209 5.53 12.43 17.50
CA LYS A 209 4.82 13.65 17.95
C LYS A 209 3.62 13.33 18.86
N VAL A 210 2.85 12.30 18.49
CA VAL A 210 1.72 11.82 19.28
C VAL A 210 2.19 11.28 20.64
N SER A 211 3.31 10.56 20.67
CA SER A 211 3.85 10.02 21.92
C SER A 211 4.42 11.08 22.87
N THR A 212 4.90 12.21 22.33
CA THR A 212 5.47 13.32 23.12
C THR A 212 4.44 14.37 23.53
N GLY A 213 3.19 14.27 23.06
CA GLY A 213 2.14 15.25 23.36
C GLY A 213 2.35 16.60 22.67
N GLU A 214 3.18 16.64 21.62
CA GLU A 214 3.38 17.82 20.78
C GLU A 214 2.32 17.77 19.67
N GLU A 215 1.10 18.26 19.97
CA GLU A 215 0.06 18.49 18.96
C GLU A 215 0.35 19.82 18.22
N GLU A 216 0.16 19.81 16.89
CA GLU A 216 0.27 20.98 15.99
C GLU A 216 -0.93 21.92 16.11
#